data_AF-A0A8S3GW08-F1
#
_entry.id   AF-A0A8S3GW08-F1
#
_cell.length_a   1.000
_cell.length_b   1.000
_cell.length_c   1.000
_cell.angle_alpha   90.00
_cell.angle_beta   90.00
_cell.angle_gamma   90.00
#
_symmetry.space_group_name_H-M   'P 1'
#
loop_
_entity.id
_entity.type
_entity.pdbx_description
1 polymer ?
#
loop_
_entity_poly.entity_id
_entity_poly.type
_entity_poly.pdbx_seq_one_letter_code
_entity_poly.pdbx_strand_id
1 'polypeptide(L)'
;MTYFIKGGASCLGKVNDWFARIEMQLRGSPHLHMPIWVEDAPKYNGPQTDEKTRLAIVTFCDKYITTRFPSLEEDAELHNIIKEVQTHSRNHSKSCLKYHKTMCRFGFP
;
A
#
# COMPACT_ATOMS: atom_id res chain seq x y z
N MET A 1 -13.53 -9.07 -8.12
CA MET A 1 -13.06 -8.52 -6.82
C MET A 1 -13.34 -9.47 -5.66
N THR A 2 -14.58 -9.91 -5.42
CA THR A 2 -14.95 -10.78 -4.28
C THR A 2 -14.11 -12.05 -4.18
N TYR A 3 -13.89 -12.77 -5.28
CA TYR A 3 -13.05 -13.97 -5.31
C TYR A 3 -11.57 -13.73 -5.01
N PHE A 4 -11.09 -12.51 -5.21
CA PHE A 4 -9.71 -12.13 -4.90
C PHE A 4 -9.59 -11.70 -3.44
N ILE A 5 -10.49 -10.81 -2.99
CA ILE A 5 -10.49 -10.25 -1.62
C ILE A 5 -10.87 -11.30 -0.58
N LYS A 6 -11.90 -12.11 -0.84
CA LYS A 6 -12.35 -13.24 0.00
C LYS A 6 -11.80 -14.58 -0.50
N GLY A 7 -10.77 -14.55 -1.35
CA GLY A 7 -10.17 -15.74 -1.95
C GLY A 7 -9.38 -16.58 -0.96
N GLY A 8 -9.09 -17.83 -1.32
CA GLY A 8 -8.43 -18.80 -0.43
C GLY A 8 -7.04 -18.40 0.05
N ALA A 9 -6.32 -17.55 -0.70
CA ALA A 9 -4.99 -17.07 -0.33
C ALA A 9 -4.98 -16.24 0.97
N SER A 10 -6.12 -15.65 1.36
CA SER A 10 -6.32 -14.96 2.66
C SER A 10 -5.16 -14.02 3.01
N CYS A 11 -4.66 -13.27 2.02
CA CYS A 11 -3.43 -12.47 2.14
C CYS A 11 -3.51 -11.42 3.25
N LEU A 12 -4.73 -10.96 3.56
CA LEU A 12 -5.03 -10.01 4.63
C LEU A 12 -5.70 -10.68 5.85
N GLY A 13 -5.77 -12.01 5.90
CA GLY A 13 -6.62 -12.78 6.80
C GLY A 13 -8.00 -13.11 6.20
N LYS A 14 -8.91 -13.64 7.02
CA LYS A 14 -10.29 -13.92 6.60
C LYS A 14 -11.08 -12.61 6.51
N VAL A 15 -11.46 -12.23 5.29
CA VAL A 15 -12.22 -11.00 5.04
C VAL A 15 -13.71 -11.25 5.21
N ASN A 16 -14.29 -10.65 6.24
CA ASN A 16 -15.73 -10.70 6.52
C ASN A 16 -16.51 -9.85 5.52
N ASP A 17 -16.02 -8.63 5.26
CA ASP A 17 -16.66 -7.72 4.34
C ASP A 17 -15.68 -6.75 3.67
N TRP A 18 -16.09 -6.13 2.58
CA TRP A 18 -15.33 -5.11 1.88
C TRP A 18 -16.25 -4.18 1.10
N PHE A 19 -15.83 -2.93 0.95
CA PHE A 19 -16.48 -1.98 0.05
C PHE A 19 -15.40 -1.33 -0.78
N ALA A 20 -15.66 -1.04 -2.05
CA ALA A 20 -14.71 -0.32 -2.88
C ALA A 20 -15.40 0.69 -3.78
N ARG A 21 -14.76 1.84 -3.95
CA ARG A 21 -15.16 2.91 -4.86
C ARG A 21 -13.96 3.33 -5.69
N ILE A 22 -14.14 3.37 -7.00
CA ILE A 22 -13.16 3.95 -7.90
C ILE A 22 -13.40 5.45 -7.95
N GLU A 23 -12.39 6.23 -7.60
CA GLU A 23 -12.41 7.68 -7.71
C GLU A 23 -11.37 8.15 -8.73
N MET A 24 -11.76 9.13 -9.54
CA MET A 24 -10.83 9.87 -10.38
C MET A 24 -10.51 11.17 -9.67
N GLN A 25 -9.26 11.35 -9.24
CA GLN A 25 -8.79 12.69 -8.93
C GLN A 25 -8.73 13.44 -10.26
N LEU A 26 -9.25 14.67 -10.31
CA LEU A 26 -9.38 15.54 -11.50
C LEU A 26 -8.19 15.48 -12.49
N ARG A 27 -6.98 15.13 -12.00
CA ARG A 27 -5.84 14.66 -12.81
C ARG A 27 -5.19 13.45 -12.13
N GLY A 28 -5.23 12.28 -12.76
CA GLY A 28 -4.56 11.07 -12.25
C GLY A 28 -5.09 9.79 -12.88
N SER A 29 -4.43 8.66 -12.60
CA SER A 29 -5.01 7.35 -12.85
C SER A 29 -6.17 7.10 -11.90
N PRO A 30 -7.19 6.30 -12.30
CA PRO A 30 -8.23 5.85 -11.37
C PRO A 30 -7.57 5.19 -10.15
N HIS A 31 -8.03 5.54 -8.95
CA HIS A 31 -7.57 4.92 -7.72
C HIS A 31 -8.75 4.37 -6.93
N LEU A 32 -8.48 3.30 -6.19
CA LEU A 32 -9.48 2.55 -5.45
C LEU A 32 -9.43 2.95 -3.99
N HIS A 33 -10.52 3.53 -3.48
CA HIS A 33 -10.75 3.65 -2.05
C HIS A 33 -11.48 2.40 -1.56
N MET A 34 -10.87 1.67 -0.63
CA MET A 34 -11.37 0.35 -0.24
C MET A 34 -11.18 0.06 1.25
N PRO A 35 -12.21 0.24 2.10
CA PRO A 35 -12.25 -0.37 3.42
C PRO A 35 -12.45 -1.90 3.33
N ILE A 36 -11.70 -2.62 4.15
CA ILE A 36 -11.75 -4.09 4.28
C ILE A 36 -11.92 -4.43 5.75
N TRP A 37 -12.89 -5.30 6.06
CA TRP A 37 -13.14 -5.81 7.40
C TRP A 37 -12.58 -7.23 7.51
N VAL A 38 -11.49 -7.35 8.26
CA VAL A 38 -10.82 -8.63 8.53
C VAL A 38 -11.30 -9.19 9.86
N GLU A 39 -11.59 -10.49 9.90
CA GLU A 39 -11.88 -11.22 11.13
C GLU A 39 -10.73 -11.11 12.13
N ASP A 40 -11.06 -10.94 13.42
CA ASP A 40 -10.10 -10.83 14.52
C ASP A 40 -9.06 -9.69 14.43
N ALA A 41 -9.25 -8.72 13.53
CA ALA A 41 -8.42 -7.53 13.51
C ALA A 41 -8.55 -6.74 14.83
N PRO A 42 -7.44 -6.18 15.36
CA PRO A 42 -7.47 -5.43 16.61
C PRO A 42 -8.29 -4.15 16.46
N LYS A 43 -9.10 -3.84 17.47
CA LYS A 43 -10.07 -2.74 17.41
C LYS A 43 -9.54 -1.49 18.10
N TYR A 44 -9.50 -0.39 17.35
CA TYR A 44 -9.24 0.93 17.90
C TYR A 44 -10.52 1.54 18.46
N ASN A 45 -10.57 1.77 19.78
CA ASN A 45 -11.71 2.35 20.49
C ASN A 45 -11.42 3.81 20.92
N GLY A 46 -10.71 4.57 20.08
CA GLY A 46 -10.39 5.96 20.39
C GLY A 46 -9.34 6.11 21.52
N PRO A 47 -9.33 7.25 22.22
CA PRO A 47 -8.38 7.54 23.29
C PRO A 47 -8.38 6.53 24.44
N GLN A 48 -9.45 5.75 24.62
CA GLN A 48 -9.60 4.76 25.69
C GLN A 48 -8.95 3.40 25.36
N THR A 49 -8.38 3.24 24.16
CA THR A 49 -7.71 1.99 23.75
C THR A 49 -6.48 1.75 24.63
N ASP A 50 -6.42 0.59 25.30
CA ASP A 50 -5.29 0.22 26.15
C ASP A 50 -4.00 -0.01 25.35
N GLU A 51 -2.86 0.14 26.00
CA GLU A 51 -1.55 0.09 25.34
C GLU A 51 -1.25 -1.25 24.66
N LYS A 52 -1.73 -2.37 25.23
CA LYS A 52 -1.54 -3.69 24.62
C LYS A 52 -2.31 -3.78 23.30
N THR A 53 -3.54 -3.30 23.27
CA THR A 53 -4.33 -3.23 22.03
C THR A 53 -3.70 -2.28 21.01
N ARG A 54 -3.18 -1.13 21.45
CA ARG A 54 -2.46 -0.20 20.57
C ARG A 54 -1.24 -0.86 19.91
N LEU A 55 -0.43 -1.57 20.69
CA LEU A 55 0.72 -2.30 20.16
C LEU A 55 0.28 -3.39 19.17
N ALA A 56 -0.80 -4.12 19.48
CA ALA A 56 -1.37 -5.11 18.56
C ALA A 56 -1.84 -4.49 17.24
N ILE A 57 -2.41 -3.29 17.26
CA ILE A 57 -2.78 -2.53 16.04
C ILE A 57 -1.54 -2.22 15.21
N VAL A 58 -0.48 -1.70 15.85
CA VAL A 58 0.78 -1.37 15.15
C VAL A 58 1.37 -2.63 14.52
N THR A 59 1.51 -3.72 15.27
CA THR A 59 2.01 -5.01 14.75
C THR A 59 1.15 -5.55 13.60
N PHE A 60 -0.18 -5.40 13.69
CA PHE A 60 -1.08 -5.81 12.61
C PHE A 60 -0.85 -4.98 11.35
N CYS A 61 -0.67 -3.66 11.47
CA CYS A 61 -0.35 -2.79 10.34
C CYS A 61 1.00 -3.13 9.71
N ASP A 62 2.05 -3.30 10.52
CA ASP A 62 3.42 -3.57 10.05
C ASP A 62 3.53 -4.91 9.31
N LYS A 63 2.64 -5.88 9.60
CA LYS A 63 2.56 -7.14 8.86
C LYS A 63 2.25 -6.93 7.37
N TYR A 64 1.45 -5.91 7.04
CA TYR A 64 0.93 -5.70 5.68
C TYR A 64 1.52 -4.46 5.00
N ILE A 65 1.94 -3.46 5.77
CA ILE A 65 2.49 -2.22 5.27
C ILE A 65 4.00 -2.25 5.45
N THR A 66 4.72 -2.47 4.36
CA THR A 66 6.18 -2.49 4.36
C THR A 66 6.74 -1.65 3.21
N THR A 67 7.90 -1.05 3.44
CA THR A 67 8.71 -0.35 2.43
C THR A 67 9.98 -1.13 2.10
N ARG A 68 10.02 -2.44 2.36
CA ARG A 68 11.19 -3.28 2.11
C ARG A 68 11.47 -3.35 0.61
N PHE A 69 12.65 -2.87 0.20
CA PHE A 69 13.20 -3.11 -1.13
C PHE A 69 14.39 -4.08 -0.99
N PRO A 70 14.15 -5.41 -1.08
CA PRO A 70 15.21 -6.39 -0.89
C PRO A 70 16.27 -6.28 -1.99
N SER A 71 17.49 -6.70 -1.69
CA SER A 71 18.52 -6.90 -2.73
C SER A 71 18.15 -8.07 -3.64
N LEU A 72 18.81 -8.15 -4.81
CA LEU A 72 18.64 -9.28 -5.73
C LEU A 72 19.03 -10.62 -5.11
N GLU A 73 19.94 -10.61 -4.14
CA GLU A 73 20.41 -11.82 -3.42
C GLU A 73 19.40 -12.29 -2.37
N GLU A 74 18.70 -11.36 -1.71
CA GLU A 74 17.69 -11.69 -0.70
C GLU A 74 16.37 -12.18 -1.32
N ASP A 75 15.88 -11.49 -2.35
CA ASP A 75 14.59 -11.79 -2.99
C ASP A 75 14.51 -11.10 -4.37
N ALA A 76 15.01 -11.80 -5.39
CA ALA A 76 15.06 -11.29 -6.76
C ALA A 76 13.68 -11.00 -7.36
N GLU A 77 12.65 -11.79 -6.99
CA GLU A 77 11.30 -11.62 -7.52
C GLU A 77 10.68 -10.33 -6.97
N LEU A 78 10.67 -10.17 -5.64
CA LEU A 78 10.14 -8.96 -5.01
C LEU A 78 10.95 -7.73 -5.40
N HIS A 79 12.27 -7.85 -5.53
CA HIS A 79 13.13 -6.77 -6.03
C HIS A 79 12.65 -6.28 -7.40
N ASN A 80 12.44 -7.19 -8.34
CA ASN A 80 12.02 -6.84 -9.70
C ASN A 80 10.62 -6.24 -9.72
N ILE A 81 9.66 -6.81 -8.98
CA ILE A 81 8.31 -6.25 -8.85
C ILE A 81 8.36 -4.81 -8.33
N ILE A 82 9.07 -4.57 -7.22
CA ILE A 82 9.17 -3.23 -6.63
C ILE A 82 9.81 -2.26 -7.63
N LYS A 83 10.91 -2.67 -8.26
CA LYS A 83 11.61 -1.87 -9.26
C LYS A 83 10.70 -1.50 -10.44
N GLU A 84 9.86 -2.42 -10.90
CA GLU A 84 8.99 -2.20 -12.06
C GLU A 84 7.73 -1.38 -11.76
N VAL A 85 7.07 -1.63 -10.62
CA VAL A 85 5.72 -1.08 -10.35
C VAL A 85 5.59 -0.24 -9.08
N GLN A 86 6.63 -0.15 -8.24
CA GLN A 86 6.62 0.64 -7.00
C GLN A 86 7.72 1.70 -6.93
N THR A 87 8.53 1.86 -7.98
CA THR A 87 9.49 2.98 -8.06
C THR A 87 8.99 4.07 -8.98
N HIS A 88 9.34 5.32 -8.65
CA HIS A 88 9.09 6.43 -9.54
C HIS A 88 9.85 6.22 -10.85
N SER A 89 9.21 6.54 -11.98
CA SER A 89 9.81 6.30 -13.29
C SER A 89 11.10 7.11 -13.47
N ARG A 90 12.18 6.40 -13.84
CA ARG A 90 13.46 7.02 -14.26
C ARG A 90 13.29 7.88 -15.52
N ASN A 91 12.27 7.59 -16.32
CA ASN A 91 11.93 8.39 -17.50
C ASN A 91 11.00 9.53 -17.09
N HIS A 92 11.59 10.58 -16.51
CA HIS A 92 10.83 11.73 -16.05
C HIS A 92 10.09 12.43 -17.21
N SER A 93 8.77 12.57 -17.06
CA SER A 93 7.96 13.34 -18.00
C SER A 93 8.24 14.85 -17.89
N LYS A 94 7.86 15.63 -18.92
CA LYS A 94 7.97 17.10 -18.88
C LYS A 94 7.27 17.72 -17.66
N SER A 95 6.15 17.14 -17.21
CA SER A 95 5.46 17.58 -16.00
C SER A 95 6.21 17.25 -14.72
N CYS A 96 6.99 16.16 -14.72
CA CYS A 96 7.86 15.75 -13.62
C CYS A 96 9.07 16.68 -13.48
N LEU A 97 9.65 17.13 -14.60
CA LEU A 97 10.78 18.07 -14.64
C LEU A 97 10.35 19.55 -14.68
N LYS A 98 9.08 19.84 -14.40
CA LYS A 98 8.47 21.18 -14.63
C LYS A 98 9.26 22.32 -13.95
N TYR A 99 9.78 22.09 -12.74
CA TYR A 99 10.50 23.11 -11.97
C TYR A 99 12.02 22.91 -11.97
N HIS A 100 12.47 21.68 -12.18
CA HIS A 100 13.89 21.34 -12.26
C HIS A 100 14.14 20.58 -13.57
N LYS A 101 14.96 21.15 -14.46
CA LYS A 101 15.22 20.56 -15.79
C LYS A 101 15.93 19.20 -15.72
N THR A 102 16.62 18.93 -14.61
CA THR A 102 17.48 17.76 -14.42
C THR A 102 17.10 16.92 -13.20
N MET A 103 16.12 17.35 -12.39
CA MET A 103 15.74 16.65 -11.17
C MET A 103 14.23 16.44 -11.08
N CYS A 104 13.83 15.35 -10.44
CA CYS A 104 12.42 15.07 -10.15
C CYS A 104 11.83 16.18 -9.28
N ARG A 105 10.74 16.85 -9.72
CA ARG A 105 10.06 17.85 -8.86
C ARG A 105 9.47 17.28 -7.57
N PHE A 106 9.25 15.98 -7.52
CA PHE A 106 8.67 15.30 -6.36
C PHE A 106 9.75 14.77 -5.40
N GLY A 107 11.03 14.97 -5.71
CA GLY A 107 12.13 14.52 -4.87
C GLY A 107 12.33 13.01 -4.83
N PHE A 108 11.71 12.25 -5.74
CA PHE A 108 12.04 10.83 -5.91
C PHE A 108 13.44 10.71 -6.53
N PRO A 109 14.30 9.82 -6.00
CA PRO A 109 15.64 9.57 -6.51
C PRO A 109 15.65 9.00 -7.93
#